data_AF-A0A822FCK5-F1
#
_entry.id   AF-A0A822FCK5-F1
#
_cell.length_a   1.000
_cell.length_b   1.000
_cell.length_c   1.000
_cell.angle_alpha   90.00
_cell.angle_beta   90.00
_cell.angle_gamma   90.00
#
_symmetry.space_group_name_H-M   'P 1'
#
loop_
_entity.id
_entity.type
_entity.pdbx_description
1 polymer ?
#
loop_
_entity_poly.entity_id
_entity_poly.type
_entity_poly.pdbx_seq_one_letter_code
_entity_poly.pdbx_strand_id
1 'polypeptide(L)' 'LYNHFFRSKIVPKASEVLRYYIRQRNYPSWTSYFIRQYDCLNDQFGQSHFEFDVDGRNYHILRTGKIQT' A
#
# COMPACT_ATOMS: atom_id res chain seq x y z
N LEU A 1 21.96 12.75 0.40
CA LEU A 1 21.36 13.09 -0.91
C LEU A 1 20.97 11.80 -1.62
N TYR A 2 19.79 11.24 -1.29
CA TYR A 2 19.35 9.96 -1.86
C TYR A 2 18.67 10.23 -3.20
N ASN A 3 19.30 9.78 -4.28
CA ASN A 3 18.87 10.01 -5.65
C ASN A 3 17.43 9.49 -5.89
N HIS A 4 16.48 10.42 -5.92
CA HIS A 4 15.05 10.17 -6.18
C HIS A 4 14.80 9.60 -7.59
N PHE A 5 15.79 9.68 -8.49
CA PHE A 5 15.66 9.38 -9.92
C PHE A 5 15.82 7.90 -10.32
N PHE A 6 16.27 6.99 -9.43
CA PHE A 6 16.54 5.58 -9.80
C PHE A 6 15.66 4.52 -9.10
N ARG A 7 14.60 4.91 -8.39
CA ARG A 7 13.76 3.95 -7.62
C ARG A 7 12.88 3.03 -8.46
N SER A 8 12.69 3.31 -9.75
CA SER A 8 11.52 2.81 -10.51
C SER A 8 11.53 1.33 -10.91
N LYS A 9 12.63 0.59 -10.76
CA LYS A 9 12.74 -0.78 -11.33
C LYS A 9 12.69 -1.94 -10.34
N ILE A 10 12.80 -1.71 -9.02
CA ILE A 10 13.00 -2.80 -8.04
C ILE A 10 11.94 -2.86 -6.92
N VAL A 11 11.31 -1.73 -6.56
CA VAL A 11 10.31 -1.71 -5.48
C VAL A 11 8.89 -1.93 -6.04
N PRO A 12 8.00 -2.63 -5.32
CA PRO A 12 6.63 -2.87 -5.77
C PRO A 12 5.74 -1.63 -5.62
N LYS A 13 4.55 -1.65 -6.25
CA LYS A 13 3.50 -0.65 -5.95
C LYS A 13 2.90 -0.96 -4.58
N ALA A 14 2.47 0.08 -3.86
CA ALA A 14 1.79 -0.11 -2.57
C ALA A 14 0.49 -0.93 -2.69
N SER A 15 -0.18 -0.87 -3.85
CA SER A 15 -1.34 -1.70 -4.15
C SER A 15 -1.01 -3.19 -4.28
N GLU A 16 0.16 -3.55 -4.82
CA GLU A 16 0.59 -4.95 -4.92
C GLU A 16 0.91 -5.52 -3.54
N VAL A 17 1.62 -4.75 -2.71
CA VAL A 17 1.91 -5.15 -1.34
C VAL A 17 0.61 -5.35 -0.54
N LEU A 18 -0.36 -4.45 -0.67
CA LEU A 18 -1.67 -4.58 -0.02
C LEU A 18 -2.41 -5.86 -0.46
N ARG A 19 -2.46 -6.17 -1.76
CA ARG A 19 -3.07 -7.41 -2.27
C ARG A 19 -2.42 -8.65 -1.67
N TYR A 20 -1.09 -8.73 -1.72
CA TYR A 20 -0.36 -9.87 -1.17
C TYR A 20 -0.55 -10.00 0.33
N TYR A 21 -0.52 -8.89 1.06
CA TYR A 21 -0.75 -8.87 2.49
C TYR A 21 -2.14 -9.44 2.86
N ILE A 22 -3.20 -8.99 2.19
CA ILE A 22 -4.57 -9.50 2.44
C ILE A 22 -4.67 -11.00 2.15
N ARG A 23 -4.09 -11.45 1.02
CA ARG A 23 -4.07 -12.88 0.64
C ARG A 23 -3.31 -13.73 1.66
N GLN A 24 -2.11 -13.31 2.06
CA GLN A 24 -1.29 -14.02 3.05
C GLN A 24 -1.99 -14.16 4.41
N ARG A 25 -2.86 -13.21 4.75
CA ARG A 25 -3.66 -13.22 5.99
C ARG A 25 -4.99 -13.98 5.84
N ASN A 26 -5.20 -14.67 4.72
CA ASN A 26 -6.44 -15.38 4.42
C ASN A 26 -7.68 -14.46 4.48
N TYR A 27 -7.56 -13.25 3.92
CA TYR A 27 -8.67 -12.30 3.74
C TYR A 27 -9.45 -12.00 5.03
N PRO A 28 -8.80 -11.43 6.06
CA PRO A 28 -9.48 -11.12 7.31
C PRO A 28 -10.57 -10.06 7.09
N SER A 29 -11.61 -10.05 7.94
CA SER A 29 -12.68 -9.03 7.89
C SER A 29 -12.19 -7.63 8.23
N TRP A 30 -11.11 -7.53 9.01
CA TRP A 30 -10.44 -6.29 9.36
C TRP A 30 -8.93 -6.53 9.44
N THR A 31 -8.12 -5.51 9.15
CA THR A 31 -6.67 -5.58 9.39
C THR A 31 -6.05 -4.19 9.32
N SER A 32 -4.90 -4.02 9.96
CA SER A 32 -4.02 -2.87 9.78
C SER A 32 -2.64 -3.36 9.36
N TYR A 33 -1.93 -2.55 8.59
CA TYR A 33 -0.57 -2.83 8.15
C TYR A 33 0.19 -1.53 7.97
N PHE A 34 1.52 -1.63 7.92
CA PHE A 34 2.40 -0.49 7.75
C PHE A 34 3.41 -0.80 6.65
N ILE A 35 3.63 0.16 5.76
CA ILE A 35 4.68 0.11 4.73
C ILE A 35 5.52 1.38 4.87
N ARG A 36 6.84 1.23 4.83
CA ARG A 36 7.77 2.35 4.80
C ARG A 36 7.74 2.96 3.39
N GLN A 37 7.64 4.29 3.29
CA GLN A 37 7.55 4.99 2.00
C GLN A 37 8.68 4.60 1.03
N TYR A 38 9.86 4.24 1.55
CA TYR A 38 10.99 3.84 0.73
C TYR A 38 10.93 2.41 0.17
N ASP A 39 10.03 1.56 0.66
CA ASP A 39 9.83 0.18 0.20
C ASP A 39 8.77 0.06 -0.91
N CYS A 40 8.16 1.18 -1.34
CA CYS A 40 7.12 1.20 -2.37
C CYS A 40 7.33 2.32 -3.37
N LEU A 41 6.87 2.10 -4.61
CA LEU A 41 6.96 3.08 -5.70
C LEU A 41 6.03 4.28 -5.50
N ASN A 42 4.89 4.06 -4.85
CA ASN A 42 3.83 5.03 -4.69
C ASN A 42 3.13 4.86 -3.33
N ASP A 43 2.23 5.78 -3.04
CA ASP A 43 1.49 5.87 -1.78
C ASP A 43 -0.03 5.70 -1.97
N GLN A 44 -0.42 4.85 -2.94
CA GLN A 44 -1.84 4.63 -3.32
C GLN A 44 -2.53 5.91 -3.83
N PHE A 45 -1.81 6.69 -4.65
CA PHE A 45 -2.30 7.91 -5.30
C PHE A 45 -2.71 9.02 -4.31
N GLY A 46 -2.11 9.06 -3.12
CA GLY A 46 -2.40 10.07 -2.10
C GLY A 46 -3.81 10.01 -1.48
N GLN A 47 -4.59 8.95 -1.74
CA GLN A 47 -5.96 8.84 -1.22
C GLN A 47 -5.95 8.53 0.29
N SER A 48 -6.83 9.20 1.03
CA SER A 48 -7.00 8.96 2.47
C SER A 48 -7.97 7.82 2.75
N HIS A 49 -8.94 7.60 1.88
CA HIS A 49 -9.85 6.46 1.92
C HIS A 49 -10.26 6.06 0.51
N PHE A 50 -10.45 4.76 0.27
CA PHE A 50 -10.87 4.24 -1.04
C PHE A 50 -11.39 2.81 -0.95
N GLU A 51 -12.17 2.41 -1.95
CA GLU A 51 -12.54 1.00 -2.16
C GLU A 51 -11.42 0.24 -2.87
N PHE A 52 -11.13 -0.97 -2.39
CA PHE A 52 -10.04 -1.78 -2.90
C PHE A 52 -10.48 -3.24 -3.05
N ASP A 53 -10.70 -3.65 -4.29
CA ASP A 53 -11.03 -5.04 -4.59
C ASP A 53 -9.80 -5.95 -4.53
N VAL A 54 -9.91 -7.04 -3.77
CA VAL A 54 -8.96 -8.15 -3.74
C VAL A 54 -9.72 -9.46 -3.99
N ASP A 55 -9.61 -9.98 -5.20
CA ASP A 55 -10.17 -11.28 -5.61
C ASP A 55 -11.69 -11.38 -5.38
N GLY A 56 -12.43 -10.32 -5.73
CA GLY A 56 -13.88 -10.24 -5.57
C GLY A 56 -14.35 -9.86 -4.16
N ARG A 57 -13.42 -9.43 -3.29
CA ARG A 57 -13.70 -8.94 -1.94
C ARG A 57 -13.32 -7.47 -1.87
N ASN A 58 -14.33 -6.60 -1.73
CA ASN A 58 -14.12 -5.16 -1.63
C ASN A 58 -13.77 -4.77 -0.19
N TYR A 59 -12.58 -4.17 -0.03
CA TYR A 59 -12.12 -3.60 1.23
C TYR A 59 -12.26 -2.08 1.18
N HIS A 60 -12.88 -1.51 2.21
CA HIS A 60 -12.78 -0.07 2.43
C HIS A 60 -11.48 0.23 3.17
N ILE A 61 -10.54 0.89 2.50
CA ILE A 61 -9.22 1.21 3.04
C ILE A 61 -9.28 2.59 3.69
N LEU A 62 -8.71 2.70 4.89
CA LEU A 62 -8.43 3.95 5.57
C LEU A 62 -6.92 4.11 5.72
N ARG A 63 -6.34 5.11 5.08
CA ARG A 63 -4.92 5.42 5.18
C ARG A 63 -4.68 6.37 6.35
N THR A 64 -4.14 5.84 7.43
CA THR A 64 -3.72 6.64 8.58
C THR A 64 -2.20 6.77 8.59
N GLY A 65 -1.67 7.92 8.18
CA GLY A 65 -0.24 8.16 8.19
C GLY A 65 0.11 9.64 8.10
N LYS A 66 0.99 10.10 8.98
CA LYS A 66 1.68 11.38 8.79
C LYS A 66 2.66 11.22 7.64
N ILE A 67 2.61 12.10 6.66
CA ILE A 67 3.73 12.31 5.75
C ILE A 67 4.86 12.85 6.63
N GLN A 68 5.93 12.08 6.82
CA GLN A 68 7.14 12.60 7.45
C GLN A 68 7.81 13.50 6.40
N THR A 69 7.47 14.80 6.44
CA THR A 69 8.09 15.85 5.64
C THR A 69 9.51 16.12 6.08
#